data_AF-A0A1Z9EU69-F1
#
_entry.id   AF-A0A1Z9EU69-F1
#
_cell.length_a   1.000
_cell.length_b   1.000
_cell.length_c   1.000
_cell.angle_alpha   90.00
_cell.angle_beta   90.00
_cell.angle_gamma   90.00
#
_symmetry.space_group_name_H-M   'P 1'
#
loop_
_entity.id
_entity.type
_entity.pdbx_description
1 polymer ?
#
loop_
_entity_poly.entity_id
_entity_poly.type
_entity_poly.pdbx_seq_one_letter_code
_entity_poly.pdbx_strand_id
1 'polypeptide(L)'
;MTQPWIEGRFEENMVLTTVEQAINWARQSSIWPMTFGLACCAIEMMAAGASRYDMDRFGAGAFRATPRQADLMIVAGTVTYKMASRVRRLYNMMPDPKYVIAMGACTTGGGPYFKWGYHVVKGVDLVVPVDVYVPGCPPRPESLLEGLMRIQDKIMGQRLAKQSDGTGKIADELPIPHHSGYVASAVKDDGELVHDHQKVQS
;
A
#
# COMPACT_ATOMS: atom_id res chain seq x y z
N MET A 1 4.06 -33.79 -20.99
CA MET A 1 3.53 -32.41 -20.95
C MET A 1 3.94 -31.74 -22.26
N THR A 2 3.01 -31.67 -23.20
CA THR A 2 3.21 -31.06 -24.52
C THR A 2 3.30 -29.55 -24.36
N GLN A 3 4.47 -28.98 -24.63
CA GLN A 3 4.66 -27.54 -24.76
C GLN A 3 3.65 -27.00 -25.80
N PRO A 4 2.80 -26.01 -25.47
CA PRO A 4 1.93 -25.37 -26.45
C PRO A 4 2.77 -24.71 -27.55
N TRP A 5 2.43 -24.91 -28.82
CA TRP A 5 3.17 -24.41 -30.00
C TRP A 5 3.23 -22.88 -30.15
N ILE A 6 2.71 -22.15 -29.16
CA ILE A 6 2.60 -20.69 -29.10
C ILE A 6 3.74 -20.07 -28.28
N GLU A 7 4.36 -20.83 -27.38
CA GLU A 7 5.41 -20.30 -26.51
C GLU A 7 6.69 -20.05 -27.33
N GLY A 8 7.04 -18.77 -27.54
CA GLY A 8 8.26 -18.35 -28.23
C GLY A 8 8.10 -17.87 -29.69
N ARG A 9 6.90 -17.84 -30.27
CA ARG A 9 6.71 -17.34 -31.65
C ARG A 9 6.66 -15.80 -31.73
N PHE A 10 6.37 -15.13 -30.61
CA PHE A 10 6.52 -13.69 -30.49
C PHE A 10 7.87 -13.40 -29.83
N GLU A 11 8.96 -13.53 -30.60
CA GLU A 11 10.17 -12.75 -30.32
C GLU A 11 9.74 -11.28 -30.15
N GLU A 12 10.37 -10.54 -29.23
CA GLU A 12 10.03 -9.16 -28.85
C GLU A 12 9.92 -8.24 -30.08
N ASN A 13 8.75 -8.25 -30.74
CA ASN A 13 8.50 -7.43 -31.91
C ASN A 13 8.61 -5.98 -31.48
N MET A 14 9.30 -5.14 -32.26
CA MET A 14 9.42 -3.69 -32.03
C MET A 14 8.05 -3.02 -31.79
N VAL A 15 6.98 -3.59 -32.36
CA VAL A 15 5.59 -3.14 -32.16
C VAL A 15 5.06 -3.51 -30.77
N LEU A 16 5.40 -4.68 -30.23
CA LEU A 16 4.99 -5.07 -28.88
C LEU A 16 5.72 -4.26 -27.81
N THR A 17 7.02 -4.02 -28.01
CA THR A 17 7.83 -3.23 -27.07
C THR A 17 7.41 -1.77 -27.03
N THR A 18 7.04 -1.17 -28.16
CA THR A 18 6.52 0.21 -28.21
C THR A 18 5.17 0.37 -27.52
N VAL A 19 4.25 -0.58 -27.68
CA VAL A 19 2.97 -0.58 -26.95
C VAL A 19 3.18 -0.78 -25.45
N GLU A 20 4.07 -1.69 -25.06
CA GLU A 20 4.42 -1.92 -23.65
C GLU A 20 5.00 -0.66 -22.99
N GLN A 21 5.96 -0.01 -23.66
CA GLN A 21 6.53 1.25 -23.20
C GLN A 21 5.46 2.34 -23.04
N ALA A 22 4.53 2.45 -23.97
CA ALA A 22 3.44 3.43 -23.89
C ALA A 22 2.52 3.17 -22.68
N ILE A 23 2.16 1.91 -22.42
CA ILE A 23 1.32 1.53 -21.27
C ILE A 23 2.05 1.78 -19.94
N ASN A 24 3.32 1.38 -19.84
CA ASN A 24 4.11 1.61 -18.62
C ASN A 24 4.34 3.10 -18.38
N TRP A 25 4.58 3.87 -19.44
CA TRP A 25 4.66 5.33 -19.35
C TRP A 25 3.34 5.96 -18.87
N ALA A 26 2.20 5.48 -19.35
CA ALA A 26 0.89 5.94 -18.88
C ALA A 26 0.68 5.62 -17.38
N ARG A 27 1.04 4.41 -16.94
CA ARG A 27 0.93 4.00 -15.52
C ARG A 27 1.84 4.81 -14.61
N GLN A 28 3.11 4.97 -14.95
CA GLN A 28 4.06 5.69 -14.08
C GLN A 28 3.74 7.19 -13.96
N SER A 29 3.13 7.77 -15.00
CA SER A 29 2.84 9.21 -15.07
C SER A 29 1.53 9.60 -14.41
N SER A 30 0.71 8.63 -13.98
CA SER A 30 -0.62 8.87 -13.41
C SER A 30 -0.93 7.96 -12.22
N ILE A 31 0.04 7.83 -11.31
CA ILE A 31 -0.12 7.03 -10.09
C ILE A 31 -1.00 7.78 -9.10
N TRP A 32 -2.08 7.19 -8.60
CA TRP A 32 -2.99 7.80 -7.63
C TRP A 32 -2.82 7.19 -6.23
N PRO A 33 -2.15 7.91 -5.31
CA PRO A 33 -2.01 7.44 -3.94
C PRO A 33 -3.36 7.40 -3.22
N MET A 34 -3.61 6.34 -2.45
CA MET A 34 -4.68 6.37 -1.47
C MET A 34 -4.27 7.18 -0.23
N THR A 35 -5.17 8.03 0.26
CA THR A 35 -4.95 8.76 1.52
C THR A 35 -4.98 7.78 2.69
N PHE A 36 -3.82 7.33 3.15
CA PHE A 36 -3.73 6.35 4.22
C PHE A 36 -2.70 6.76 5.28
N GLY A 37 -3.11 7.70 6.13
CA GLY A 37 -2.33 8.16 7.27
C GLY A 37 -2.65 7.37 8.54
N LEU A 38 -1.63 6.84 9.21
CA LEU A 38 -1.78 6.07 10.46
C LEU A 38 -1.24 6.79 11.68
N ALA A 39 -0.08 7.44 11.55
CA ALA A 39 0.62 8.06 12.67
C ALA A 39 1.43 9.29 12.21
N CYS A 40 2.53 9.61 12.88
CA CYS A 40 3.36 10.78 12.58
C CYS A 40 3.86 10.88 11.13
N CYS A 41 4.11 9.75 10.44
CA CYS A 41 4.52 9.76 9.03
C CYS A 41 3.43 10.31 8.09
N ALA A 42 2.16 10.31 8.51
CA ALA A 42 1.07 10.88 7.72
C ALA A 42 1.23 12.39 7.53
N ILE A 43 1.72 13.11 8.54
CA ILE A 43 1.94 14.57 8.44
C ILE A 43 3.01 14.87 7.39
N GLU A 44 4.08 14.08 7.40
CA GLU A 44 5.16 14.20 6.42
C GLU A 44 4.69 13.83 5.00
N MET A 45 3.76 12.87 4.86
CA MET A 45 3.10 12.58 3.59
C MET A 45 2.25 13.77 3.11
N MET A 46 1.48 14.38 4.01
CA MET A 46 0.67 15.57 3.68
C MET A 46 1.58 16.75 3.29
N ALA A 47 2.73 16.91 3.96
CA ALA A 47 3.73 17.91 3.60
C ALA A 47 4.32 17.67 2.20
N ALA A 48 4.55 16.41 1.81
CA ALA A 48 5.00 16.06 0.46
C ALA A 48 3.94 16.40 -0.62
N GLY A 49 2.65 16.33 -0.29
CA GLY A 49 1.55 16.77 -1.16
C GLY A 49 1.28 18.28 -1.14
N ALA A 50 1.89 19.03 -0.21
CA ALA A 50 1.68 20.47 -0.10
C ALA A 50 2.55 21.26 -1.09
N SER A 51 2.28 22.57 -1.20
CA SER A 51 2.88 23.47 -2.20
C SER A 51 4.41 23.53 -2.22
N ARG A 52 5.09 23.20 -1.10
CA ARG A 52 6.56 23.24 -1.03
C ARG A 52 7.23 22.12 -1.81
N TYR A 53 6.64 20.92 -1.79
CA TYR A 53 7.23 19.71 -2.36
C TYR A 53 6.46 19.21 -3.58
N ASP A 54 5.14 19.42 -3.57
CA ASP A 54 4.21 19.18 -4.68
C ASP A 54 4.40 17.82 -5.38
N MET A 55 3.84 16.78 -4.76
CA MET A 55 3.80 15.43 -5.31
C MET A 55 3.03 15.32 -6.64
N ASP A 56 2.19 16.31 -6.98
CA ASP A 56 1.44 16.32 -8.23
C ASP A 56 2.33 16.45 -9.47
N ARG A 57 3.53 17.01 -9.30
CA ARG A 57 4.55 17.11 -10.36
C ARG A 57 4.94 15.75 -10.95
N PHE A 58 4.78 14.68 -10.18
CA PHE A 58 5.08 13.31 -10.58
C PHE A 58 3.83 12.51 -10.97
N GLY A 59 2.67 13.16 -11.07
CA GLY A 59 1.39 12.53 -11.38
C GLY A 59 0.66 11.92 -10.17
N ALA A 60 1.17 12.18 -8.96
CA ALA A 60 0.70 11.59 -7.70
C ALA A 60 0.03 12.57 -6.73
N GLY A 61 -0.49 13.70 -7.22
CA GLY A 61 -1.21 14.66 -6.39
C GLY A 61 -2.68 14.32 -6.20
N ALA A 62 -3.24 13.43 -7.02
CA ALA A 62 -4.61 12.96 -6.92
C ALA A 62 -4.78 11.94 -5.77
N PHE A 63 -4.77 12.45 -4.54
CA PHE A 63 -5.04 11.68 -3.34
C PHE A 63 -6.48 11.16 -3.31
N ARG A 64 -6.66 9.84 -3.47
CA ARG A 64 -7.98 9.20 -3.47
C ARG A 64 -8.30 8.61 -2.10
N ALA A 65 -9.41 9.03 -1.51
CA ALA A 65 -9.88 8.46 -0.25
C ALA A 65 -10.40 7.03 -0.38
N THR A 66 -10.90 6.68 -1.56
CA THR A 66 -11.48 5.36 -1.82
C THR A 66 -10.43 4.41 -2.42
N PRO A 67 -10.23 3.20 -1.85
CA PRO A 67 -9.24 2.25 -2.36
C PRO A 67 -9.54 1.77 -3.79
N ARG A 68 -10.81 1.74 -4.20
CA ARG A 68 -11.21 1.34 -5.56
C ARG A 68 -10.75 2.28 -6.67
N GLN A 69 -10.37 3.52 -6.31
CA GLN A 69 -9.90 4.53 -7.27
C GLN A 69 -8.38 4.72 -7.18
N ALA A 70 -7.70 4.10 -6.22
CA ALA A 70 -6.26 4.26 -6.03
C ALA A 70 -5.52 3.02 -6.52
N ASP A 71 -4.33 3.21 -7.06
CA ASP A 71 -3.40 2.15 -7.49
C ASP A 71 -2.14 2.11 -6.62
N LEU A 72 -1.83 3.18 -5.87
CA LEU A 72 -0.71 3.24 -4.94
C LEU A 72 -1.17 3.31 -3.48
N MET A 73 -0.73 2.36 -2.67
CA MET A 73 -0.92 2.34 -1.22
C MET A 73 0.33 2.80 -0.48
N ILE A 74 0.31 4.02 0.05
CA ILE A 74 1.38 4.50 0.94
C ILE A 74 0.99 4.19 2.38
N VAL A 75 1.67 3.23 3.00
CA VAL A 75 1.46 2.93 4.42
C VAL A 75 2.31 3.90 5.24
N ALA A 76 1.70 4.98 5.72
CA ALA A 76 2.40 6.02 6.47
C ALA A 76 2.12 5.99 7.96
N GLY A 77 2.96 5.24 8.66
CA GLY A 77 2.99 5.22 10.12
C GLY A 77 2.72 3.84 10.71
N THR A 78 2.62 3.80 12.03
CA THR A 78 2.58 2.55 12.79
C THR A 78 1.34 1.70 12.48
N VAL A 79 1.55 0.45 12.05
CA VAL A 79 0.47 -0.54 11.88
C VAL A 79 0.34 -1.34 13.18
N THR A 80 -0.81 -1.21 13.84
CA THR A 80 -1.14 -2.04 15.01
C THR A 80 -1.74 -3.37 14.57
N TYR A 81 -1.70 -4.41 15.42
CA TYR A 81 -2.34 -5.70 15.12
C TYR A 81 -3.85 -5.55 14.80
N LYS A 82 -4.54 -4.60 15.45
CA LYS A 82 -5.94 -4.28 15.16
C LYS A 82 -6.11 -3.67 13.76
N MET A 83 -5.14 -2.87 13.30
CA MET A 83 -5.18 -2.23 12.00
C MET A 83 -4.73 -3.16 10.87
N ALA A 84 -3.91 -4.17 11.16
CA ALA A 84 -3.36 -5.11 10.17
C ALA A 84 -4.44 -5.74 9.27
N SER A 85 -5.53 -6.26 9.85
CA SER A 85 -6.63 -6.84 9.07
C SER A 85 -7.34 -5.82 8.19
N ARG A 86 -7.37 -4.54 8.60
CA ARG A 86 -7.96 -3.44 7.83
C ARG A 86 -7.08 -3.00 6.68
N VAL A 87 -5.76 -2.92 6.90
CA VAL A 87 -4.76 -2.67 5.84
C VAL A 87 -4.90 -3.73 4.74
N ARG A 88 -4.96 -5.01 5.12
CA ARG A 88 -5.14 -6.10 4.14
C ARG A 88 -6.42 -5.97 3.36
N ARG A 89 -7.53 -5.68 4.05
CA ARG A 89 -8.83 -5.49 3.40
C ARG A 89 -8.83 -4.33 2.41
N LEU A 90 -8.18 -3.21 2.75
CA LEU A 90 -8.04 -2.07 1.85
C LEU A 90 -7.23 -2.44 0.62
N TYR A 91 -6.09 -3.11 0.80
CA TYR A 91 -5.25 -3.60 -0.28
C TYR A 91 -6.00 -4.54 -1.24
N ASN A 92 -6.80 -5.47 -0.70
CA ASN A 92 -7.61 -6.39 -1.51
C ASN A 92 -8.74 -5.68 -2.29
N MET A 93 -9.18 -4.50 -1.86
CA MET A 93 -10.21 -3.71 -2.56
C MET A 93 -9.64 -2.82 -3.67
N MET A 94 -8.32 -2.72 -3.80
CA MET A 94 -7.68 -1.92 -4.85
C MET A 94 -7.62 -2.70 -6.17
N PRO A 95 -7.83 -2.02 -7.32
CA PRO A 95 -7.70 -2.64 -8.64
C PRO A 95 -6.25 -3.08 -8.91
N ASP A 96 -6.08 -4.07 -9.77
CA ASP A 96 -4.78 -4.39 -10.35
C ASP A 96 -4.54 -3.53 -11.61
N PRO A 97 -3.34 -2.97 -11.82
CA PRO A 97 -2.10 -3.11 -11.04
C PRO A 97 -2.04 -2.21 -9.78
N LYS A 98 -1.62 -2.78 -8.64
CA LYS A 98 -1.47 -2.05 -7.36
C LYS A 98 -0.07 -2.15 -6.76
N TYR A 99 0.40 -1.03 -6.21
CA TYR A 99 1.72 -0.88 -5.60
C TYR A 99 1.64 -0.45 -4.14
N VAL A 100 2.65 -0.81 -3.34
CA VAL A 100 2.68 -0.49 -1.90
C VAL A 100 4.03 0.13 -1.51
N ILE A 101 4.00 1.30 -0.87
CA ILE A 101 5.16 1.91 -0.22
C ILE A 101 5.05 1.70 1.29
N ALA A 102 6.09 1.14 1.90
CA ALA A 102 6.27 1.19 3.35
C ALA A 102 6.99 2.49 3.72
N MET A 103 6.25 3.44 4.30
CA MET A 103 6.80 4.73 4.71
C MET A 103 7.08 4.74 6.21
N GLY A 104 8.36 4.96 6.55
CA GLY A 104 8.86 5.14 7.90
C GLY A 104 9.27 3.86 8.62
N ALA A 105 10.10 4.01 9.65
CA ALA A 105 10.72 2.90 10.37
C ALA A 105 9.70 1.96 11.03
N CYS A 106 8.53 2.49 11.43
CA CYS A 106 7.46 1.67 12.01
C CYS A 106 6.89 0.65 11.02
N THR A 107 6.81 0.98 9.72
CA THR A 107 6.26 0.07 8.69
C THR A 107 7.31 -0.87 8.14
N THR A 108 8.57 -0.44 8.04
CA THR A 108 9.68 -1.29 7.58
C THR A 108 10.04 -2.38 8.60
N GLY A 109 10.00 -2.07 9.90
CA GLY A 109 10.56 -2.96 10.91
C GLY A 109 10.02 -2.76 12.32
N GLY A 110 8.84 -2.14 12.50
CA GLY A 110 8.30 -1.79 13.82
C GLY A 110 8.99 -0.62 14.53
N GLY A 111 10.07 -0.07 13.97
CA GLY A 111 10.74 1.16 14.41
C GLY A 111 11.08 1.16 15.91
N PRO A 112 10.84 2.27 16.65
CA PRO A 112 11.13 2.33 18.08
C PRO A 112 10.31 1.31 18.91
N TYR A 113 9.21 0.80 18.35
CA TYR A 113 8.36 -0.19 18.98
C TYR A 113 8.87 -1.62 18.79
N PHE A 114 9.97 -1.87 18.06
CA PHE A 114 10.44 -3.22 17.74
C PHE A 114 10.73 -4.07 18.99
N LYS A 115 11.38 -3.52 20.02
CA LYS A 115 11.73 -4.28 21.24
C LYS A 115 10.55 -4.46 22.20
N TRP A 116 9.87 -3.36 22.57
CA TRP A 116 8.92 -3.36 23.69
C TRP A 116 7.45 -3.18 23.27
N GLY A 117 7.19 -2.84 22.01
CA GLY A 117 5.82 -2.63 21.52
C GLY A 117 5.13 -3.96 21.22
N TYR A 118 4.25 -4.41 22.11
CA TYR A 118 3.46 -5.63 21.92
C TYR A 118 2.31 -5.47 20.91
N HIS A 119 1.87 -4.24 20.65
CA HIS A 119 0.68 -3.94 19.86
C HIS A 119 0.96 -3.61 18.39
N VAL A 120 2.23 -3.47 18.02
CA VAL A 120 2.70 -3.02 16.69
C VAL A 120 3.19 -4.22 15.88
N VAL A 121 2.76 -4.29 14.61
CA VAL A 121 3.28 -5.25 13.65
C VAL A 121 4.72 -4.86 13.30
N LYS A 122 5.65 -5.82 13.35
CA LYS A 122 7.09 -5.57 13.18
C LYS A 122 7.53 -5.40 11.71
N GLY A 123 6.59 -5.16 10.82
CA GLY A 123 6.81 -5.03 9.39
C GLY A 123 5.47 -5.12 8.67
N VAL A 124 5.17 -4.19 7.78
CA VAL A 124 3.91 -4.21 7.02
C VAL A 124 3.92 -5.30 5.95
N ASP A 125 5.11 -5.79 5.58
CA ASP A 125 5.34 -6.89 4.63
C ASP A 125 4.71 -8.21 5.07
N LEU A 126 4.52 -8.37 6.38
CA LEU A 126 3.81 -9.51 6.97
C LEU A 126 2.30 -9.50 6.65
N VAL A 127 1.78 -8.40 6.13
CA VAL A 127 0.34 -8.18 5.88
C VAL A 127 0.07 -7.95 4.39
N VAL A 128 0.85 -7.07 3.75
CA VAL A 128 0.72 -6.72 2.33
C VAL A 128 2.08 -6.73 1.65
N PRO A 129 2.16 -7.14 0.37
CA PRO A 129 3.42 -7.17 -0.37
C PRO A 129 3.90 -5.75 -0.67
N VAL A 130 5.02 -5.35 -0.05
CA VAL A 130 5.65 -4.05 -0.23
C VAL A 130 6.54 -4.02 -1.46
N ASP A 131 6.44 -2.93 -2.22
CA ASP A 131 7.25 -2.72 -3.42
C ASP A 131 8.49 -1.88 -3.15
N VAL A 132 8.37 -0.84 -2.32
CA VAL A 132 9.45 0.10 -1.98
C VAL A 132 9.40 0.45 -0.50
N TYR A 133 10.57 0.48 0.14
CA TYR A 133 10.75 0.90 1.53
C TYR A 133 11.37 2.28 1.59
N VAL A 134 10.79 3.18 2.39
CA VAL A 134 11.31 4.52 2.65
C VAL A 134 11.64 4.63 4.14
N PRO A 135 12.90 4.48 4.56
CA PRO A 135 13.29 4.58 5.96
C PRO A 135 13.23 6.02 6.48
N GLY A 136 12.89 6.19 7.76
CA GLY A 136 12.86 7.48 8.45
C GLY A 136 11.86 7.51 9.61
N CYS A 137 11.92 8.53 10.49
CA CYS A 137 11.02 8.62 11.66
C CYS A 137 10.71 10.08 12.08
N PRO A 138 9.85 10.81 11.34
CA PRO A 138 9.30 10.46 10.03
C PRO A 138 10.34 10.69 8.90
N PRO A 139 10.23 9.98 7.76
CA PRO A 139 11.09 10.25 6.60
C PRO A 139 10.76 11.62 6.03
N ARG A 140 11.79 12.42 5.71
CA ARG A 140 11.56 13.76 5.15
C ARG A 140 10.73 13.69 3.85
N PRO A 141 9.95 14.73 3.50
CA PRO A 141 9.13 14.73 2.30
C PRO A 141 9.93 14.41 1.02
N GLU A 142 11.18 14.86 0.93
CA GLU A 142 12.06 14.57 -0.20
C GLU A 142 12.40 13.07 -0.31
N SER A 143 12.55 12.37 0.82
CA SER A 143 12.78 10.93 0.84
C SER A 143 11.54 10.15 0.39
N LEU A 144 10.35 10.67 0.65
CA LEU A 144 9.11 10.08 0.12
C LEU A 144 9.02 10.27 -1.41
N LEU A 145 9.41 11.44 -1.92
CA LEU A 145 9.49 11.69 -3.36
C LEU A 145 10.48 10.76 -4.05
N GLU A 146 11.64 10.50 -3.45
CA GLU A 146 12.57 9.48 -3.96
C GLU A 146 11.91 8.10 -4.00
N GLY A 147 11.19 7.71 -2.94
CA GLY A 147 10.43 6.46 -2.91
C GLY A 147 9.40 6.35 -4.03
N LEU A 148 8.73 7.45 -4.38
CA LEU A 148 7.81 7.52 -5.50
C LEU A 148 8.55 7.34 -6.84
N MET A 149 9.69 8.00 -7.05
CA MET A 149 10.52 7.82 -8.25
C MET A 149 10.97 6.37 -8.41
N ARG A 150 11.34 5.69 -7.31
CA ARG A 150 11.69 4.26 -7.36
C ARG A 150 10.53 3.37 -7.76
N ILE A 151 9.29 3.73 -7.42
CA ILE A 151 8.11 3.03 -7.93
C ILE A 151 7.94 3.29 -9.43
N GLN A 152 8.13 4.53 -9.90
CA GLN A 152 8.07 4.83 -11.33
C GLN A 152 9.09 4.02 -12.13
N ASP A 153 10.33 3.93 -11.65
CA ASP A 153 11.38 3.08 -12.23
C ASP A 153 10.95 1.61 -12.27
N LYS A 154 10.33 1.12 -11.18
CA LYS A 154 9.83 -0.25 -11.08
C LYS A 154 8.70 -0.51 -12.09
N ILE A 155 7.80 0.45 -12.30
CA ILE A 155 6.70 0.36 -13.28
C ILE A 155 7.25 0.34 -14.70
N MET A 156 8.24 1.18 -15.01
CA MET A 156 8.86 1.22 -16.32
C MET A 156 9.49 -0.13 -16.72
N GLY A 157 10.04 -0.86 -15.75
CA GLY A 157 10.64 -2.19 -15.95
C GLY A 157 9.66 -3.37 -16.05
N GLN A 158 8.34 -3.17 -15.95
CA GLN A 158 7.37 -4.28 -15.97
C GLN A 158 7.09 -4.77 -17.39
N ARG A 159 7.17 -6.09 -17.62
CA ARG A 159 6.81 -6.69 -18.91
C ARG A 159 5.35 -7.11 -18.96
N LEU A 160 4.65 -6.79 -20.04
CA LEU A 160 3.23 -7.15 -20.21
C LEU A 160 3.03 -8.62 -20.62
N ALA A 161 3.95 -9.17 -21.42
CA ALA A 161 3.80 -10.50 -22.01
C ALA A 161 4.34 -11.66 -21.14
N LYS A 162 5.16 -11.37 -20.12
CA LYS A 162 5.81 -12.40 -19.30
C LYS A 162 5.12 -12.53 -17.95
N GLN A 163 4.01 -13.26 -17.91
CA GLN A 163 3.34 -13.67 -16.67
C GLN A 163 3.07 -15.19 -16.65
N SER A 164 4.04 -16.00 -17.06
CA SER A 164 3.99 -17.48 -16.98
C SER A 164 4.82 -18.08 -15.85
N ASP A 165 5.74 -17.32 -15.24
CA ASP A 165 6.48 -17.72 -14.04
C ASP A 165 5.97 -16.90 -12.86
N GLY A 166 5.64 -17.54 -11.73
CA GLY A 166 5.08 -16.99 -10.48
C GLY A 166 5.90 -15.87 -9.79
N THR A 167 6.16 -14.79 -10.52
CA THR A 167 6.82 -13.54 -10.12
C THR A 167 5.83 -12.37 -10.08
N GLY A 168 4.57 -12.60 -10.48
CA GLY A 168 3.47 -11.80 -9.95
C GLY A 168 3.42 -11.97 -8.44
N LYS A 169 3.08 -10.91 -7.69
CA LYS A 169 2.84 -10.97 -6.25
C LYS A 169 2.07 -12.26 -5.98
N ILE A 170 2.69 -13.23 -5.30
CA ILE A 170 2.02 -14.47 -4.92
C ILE A 170 0.74 -14.03 -4.24
N ALA A 171 -0.39 -14.59 -4.65
CA ALA A 171 -1.66 -14.39 -3.97
C ALA A 171 -1.54 -15.06 -2.59
N ASP A 172 -0.78 -14.41 -1.71
CA ASP A 172 -0.70 -14.74 -0.30
C ASP A 172 -2.00 -14.18 0.25
N GLU A 173 -3.11 -14.88 -0.03
CA GLU A 173 -4.39 -14.66 0.63
C GLU A 173 -4.21 -15.10 2.08
N LEU A 174 -3.54 -14.24 2.85
CA LEU A 174 -3.57 -14.34 4.30
C LEU A 174 -5.05 -14.30 4.70
N PRO A 175 -5.57 -15.34 5.36
CA PRO A 175 -6.96 -15.36 5.77
C PRO A 175 -7.20 -14.14 6.66
N ILE A 176 -8.04 -13.22 6.17
CA ILE A 176 -8.41 -12.05 6.97
C ILE A 176 -9.15 -12.62 8.17
N PRO A 177 -8.70 -12.36 9.42
CA PRO A 177 -9.47 -12.78 10.57
C PRO A 177 -10.84 -12.10 10.51
N HIS A 178 -11.84 -12.85 10.08
CA HIS A 178 -13.23 -12.48 10.25
C HIS A 178 -13.48 -12.61 11.75
N HIS A 179 -13.72 -11.50 12.43
CA HIS A 179 -14.30 -11.55 13.78
C HIS A 179 -15.73 -12.11 13.64
N SER A 180 -15.86 -13.42 13.41
CA SER A 180 -17.14 -14.15 13.35
C SER A 180 -17.62 -14.54 14.75
N GLY A 181 -16.82 -14.28 15.78
CA GLY A 181 -17.30 -14.22 17.15
C GLY A 181 -18.17 -12.97 17.29
N TYR A 182 -19.46 -13.16 17.57
CA TYR A 182 -20.30 -12.10 18.10
C TYR A 182 -19.65 -11.58 19.38
N VAL A 183 -19.12 -10.36 19.34
CA VAL A 183 -18.76 -9.62 20.54
C VAL A 183 -19.99 -8.82 20.88
N ALA A 184 -20.48 -8.92 22.12
CA ALA A 184 -21.53 -8.02 22.61
C ALA A 184 -21.09 -6.59 22.28
N SER A 185 -21.93 -5.90 21.50
CA SER A 185 -21.70 -4.51 21.13
C SER A 185 -21.31 -3.73 22.39
N ALA A 186 -20.29 -2.87 22.30
CA ALA A 186 -19.91 -1.98 23.41
C ALA A 186 -21.05 -1.03 23.81
N VAL A 187 -22.13 -1.02 23.04
CA VAL A 187 -23.40 -0.35 23.26
C VAL A 187 -24.47 -1.44 23.35
N LYS A 188 -25.16 -1.57 24.47
CA LYS A 188 -26.36 -2.41 24.60
C LYS A 188 -27.45 -1.90 23.64
N ASP A 189 -28.47 -2.71 23.34
CA ASP A 189 -29.55 -2.35 22.40
C ASP A 189 -30.34 -1.07 22.79
N ASP A 190 -30.19 -0.61 24.04
CA ASP A 190 -30.75 0.61 24.62
C ASP A 190 -29.85 1.87 24.43
N GLY A 191 -28.69 1.74 23.77
CA GLY A 191 -27.74 2.83 23.60
C GLY A 191 -26.77 3.03 24.77
N GLU A 192 -26.87 2.22 25.83
CA GLU A 192 -25.99 2.33 27.00
C GLU A 192 -24.64 1.65 26.75
N LEU A 193 -23.56 2.36 27.06
CA LEU A 193 -22.21 1.82 26.96
C LEU A 193 -21.97 0.73 28.02
N VAL A 194 -21.41 -0.40 27.60
CA VAL A 194 -21.20 -1.61 28.41
C VAL A 194 -20.17 -1.40 29.53
N HIS A 195 -19.28 -0.42 29.38
CA HIS A 195 -18.26 -0.12 30.38
C HIS A 195 -18.32 1.34 30.82
N ASP A 196 -18.26 1.58 32.13
CA ASP A 196 -18.39 2.92 32.71
C ASP A 196 -17.27 3.88 32.28
N HIS A 197 -16.08 3.39 31.96
CA HIS A 197 -14.97 4.22 31.47
C HIS A 197 -15.17 4.75 30.02
N GLN A 198 -16.19 4.26 29.31
CA GLN A 198 -16.55 4.72 27.96
C GLN A 198 -17.61 5.82 28.00
N LYS A 199 -18.29 6.02 29.15
CA LYS A 199 -19.29 7.07 29.33
C LYS A 199 -18.57 8.43 29.31
N VAL A 200 -18.88 9.25 28.31
CA VAL A 200 -18.43 10.65 28.28
C VAL A 200 -19.16 11.36 29.41
N GLN A 201 -18.43 11.76 30.46
CA GLN A 201 -19.00 12.56 31.53
C GLN A 201 -19.32 13.95 30.96
N SER A 202 -20.60 14.27 30.87
CA SER A 202 -21.12 15.61 30.58
C SER A 202 -20.99 16.53 31.78
#